data_AF-A0A2D5CRZ3-F1
#
_entry.id   AF-A0A2D5CRZ3-F1
#
_cell.length_a   1.000
_cell.length_b   1.000
_cell.length_c   1.000
_cell.angle_alpha   90.00
_cell.angle_beta   90.00
_cell.angle_gamma   90.00
#
_symmetry.space_group_name_H-M   'P 1'
#
loop_
_entity.id
_entity.type
_entity.pdbx_description
1 polymer ?
#
loop_
_entity_poly.entity_id
_entity_poly.type
_entity_poly.pdbx_seq_one_letter_code
_entity_poly.pdbx_strand_id
1 'polypeptide(L)' 'NLTDAKLIRSRLRGANLAETDLTGANMKGANLSDISQDKAIFCNTIMSDGRVERSGC' A
#
# COMPACT_ATOMS: atom_id res chain seq x y z
N ASN A 1 -10.72 1.56 1.65
CA ASN A 1 -10.17 2.23 2.84
C ASN A 1 -9.38 1.18 3.63
N LEU A 2 -8.06 1.33 3.67
CA LEU A 2 -7.09 0.46 4.34
C LEU A 2 -6.15 1.30 5.21
N THR A 3 -6.64 2.40 5.77
CA THR A 3 -5.84 3.23 6.67
C THR A 3 -5.34 2.43 7.88
N ASP A 4 -4.08 2.65 8.24
CA ASP A 4 -3.36 1.94 9.31
C ASP A 4 -3.36 0.40 9.20
N ALA A 5 -3.69 -0.15 8.03
CA ALA A 5 -3.78 -1.60 7.84
C ALA A 5 -2.40 -2.27 7.94
N LYS A 6 -2.36 -3.45 8.59
CA LYS A 6 -1.15 -4.29 8.67
C LYS A 6 -1.18 -5.36 7.60
N LEU A 7 -0.54 -5.09 6.47
CA LEU A 7 -0.44 -5.94 5.28
C LEU A 7 0.96 -6.57 5.16
N ILE A 8 1.66 -6.74 6.27
CA ILE A 8 3.05 -7.24 6.32
C ILE A 8 3.10 -8.66 5.72
N ARG A 9 3.97 -8.88 4.74
CA ARG A 9 4.14 -10.16 4.03
C ARG A 9 2.86 -10.72 3.39
N SER A 10 1.87 -9.86 3.12
CA SER A 10 0.63 -10.27 2.46
C SER A 10 0.86 -10.54 0.97
N ARG A 11 0.03 -11.42 0.39
CA ARG A 11 0.03 -11.72 -1.04
C ARG A 11 -1.00 -10.81 -1.73
N LEU A 12 -0.54 -9.68 -2.24
CA LEU A 12 -1.38 -8.68 -2.93
C LEU A 12 -1.15 -8.69 -4.45
N ARG A 13 -0.53 -9.75 -5.01
CA ARG A 13 -0.25 -9.83 -6.45
C ARG A 13 -1.55 -9.71 -7.25
N GLY A 14 -1.65 -8.74 -8.16
CA GLY A 14 -2.86 -8.50 -8.94
C GLY A 14 -4.02 -7.86 -8.17
N ALA A 15 -3.81 -7.39 -6.93
CA ALA A 15 -4.86 -6.75 -6.16
C ALA A 15 -5.21 -5.37 -6.76
N ASN A 16 -6.51 -5.05 -6.74
CA ASN A 16 -6.98 -3.72 -7.08
C ASN A 16 -6.98 -2.83 -5.83
N LEU A 17 -6.03 -1.89 -5.78
CA LEU A 17 -5.89 -0.85 -4.75
C LEU A 17 -6.21 0.53 -5.33
N ALA A 18 -6.80 0.63 -6.52
CA ALA A 18 -7.17 1.90 -7.13
C ALA A 18 -8.12 2.67 -6.20
N GLU A 19 -7.92 3.99 -6.12
CA GLU A 19 -8.70 4.92 -5.29
C GLU A 19 -8.77 4.53 -3.80
N THR A 20 -7.84 3.70 -3.33
CA THR A 20 -7.79 3.24 -1.94
C THR A 20 -6.92 4.16 -1.09
N ASP A 21 -7.46 4.57 0.05
CA ASP A 21 -6.68 5.23 1.11
C ASP A 21 -5.85 4.20 1.89
N LEU A 22 -4.53 4.27 1.74
CA LEU A 22 -3.52 3.46 2.44
C LEU A 22 -2.75 4.29 3.47
N THR A 23 -3.30 5.41 3.92
CA THR A 23 -2.63 6.29 4.89
C THR A 23 -2.24 5.51 6.15
N GLY A 24 -0.96 5.53 6.51
CA GLY A 24 -0.43 4.80 7.67
C GLY A 24 -0.32 3.27 7.50
N ALA A 25 -0.71 2.71 6.35
CA ALA A 25 -0.66 1.26 6.14
C ALA A 25 0.78 0.72 6.12
N ASN A 26 0.95 -0.54 6.52
CA ASN A 26 2.24 -1.22 6.50
C ASN A 26 2.21 -2.45 5.60
N MET A 27 2.85 -2.34 4.45
CA MET A 27 2.96 -3.38 3.42
C MET A 27 4.36 -4.00 3.37
N LYS A 28 5.17 -3.90 4.43
CA LYS A 28 6.54 -4.42 4.44
C LYS A 28 6.59 -5.89 4.05
N GLY A 29 7.35 -6.22 3.02
CA GLY A 29 7.48 -7.57 2.46
C GLY A 29 6.23 -8.10 1.75
N ALA A 30 5.20 -7.28 1.53
CA ALA A 30 4.04 -7.67 0.73
C ALA A 30 4.43 -7.86 -0.75
N ASN A 31 3.80 -8.83 -1.41
CA ASN A 31 3.94 -8.97 -2.85
C ASN A 31 2.99 -8.00 -3.55
N LEU A 32 3.53 -6.89 -4.05
CA LEU A 32 2.82 -5.82 -4.77
C LEU A 32 2.98 -5.93 -6.29
N SER A 33 3.37 -7.08 -6.84
CA SER A 33 3.47 -7.25 -8.29
C SER A 33 2.08 -7.14 -8.95
N ASP A 34 1.99 -6.43 -10.07
CA ASP A 34 0.76 -6.26 -10.85
C ASP A 34 -0.42 -5.62 -10.09
N ILE A 35 -0.16 -4.85 -9.03
CA ILE A 35 -1.24 -4.10 -8.36
C ILE A 35 -1.74 -2.96 -9.24
N SER A 36 -3.05 -2.73 -9.22
CA SER A 36 -3.61 -1.47 -9.72
C SER A 36 -3.63 -0.49 -8.55
N GLN A 37 -2.93 0.64 -8.69
CA GLN A 37 -2.80 1.67 -7.65
C GLN A 37 -3.18 3.05 -8.16
N ASP A 38 -4.02 3.08 -9.21
CA ASP A 38 -4.46 4.32 -9.84
C ASP A 38 -5.19 5.20 -8.82
N LYS A 39 -4.67 6.42 -8.61
CA LYS A 39 -5.15 7.37 -7.61
C LYS A 39 -5.20 6.83 -6.15
N ALA A 40 -4.42 5.79 -5.83
CA ALA A 40 -4.28 5.37 -4.44
C ALA A 40 -3.56 6.45 -3.62
N ILE A 41 -3.96 6.61 -2.36
CA ILE A 41 -3.34 7.55 -1.43
C ILE A 41 -2.35 6.77 -0.57
N PHE A 42 -1.08 7.11 -0.69
CA PHE A 42 0.02 6.53 0.09
C PHE A 42 0.61 7.58 1.03
N CYS A 43 -0.17 8.03 2.01
CA CYS A 43 0.31 9.00 2.99
C CYS A 43 0.88 8.30 4.23
N ASN A 44 2.17 8.47 4.52
CA ASN A 44 2.82 7.82 5.68
C ASN A 44 2.74 6.28 5.65
N THR A 45 2.75 5.69 4.45
CA THR A 45 2.59 4.25 4.22
C THR A 45 3.96 3.55 4.17
N ILE A 46 4.14 2.40 4.82
CA ILE A 46 5.36 1.59 4.67
C ILE A 46 5.22 0.65 3.46
N MET A 47 6.06 0.83 2.44
CA MET A 47 6.10 0.02 1.22
C MET A 47 6.72 -1.37 1.43
N SER A 48 6.63 -2.22 0.42
CA SER A 48 7.15 -3.60 0.45
C SER A 48 8.66 -3.69 0.71
N ASP A 49 9.43 -2.69 0.29
CA ASP A 49 10.86 -2.58 0.57
C ASP A 49 11.19 -1.96 1.94
N GLY A 50 10.17 -1.54 2.69
CA GLY A 50 10.29 -0.95 4.01
C GLY A 50 10.50 0.57 4.02
N ARG A 51 10.50 1.25 2.87
CA ARG A 51 10.50 2.73 2.82
C ARG A 51 9.14 3.29 3.20
N VAL A 52 9.12 4.49 3.75
CA VAL A 52 7.88 5.24 3.99
C VAL A 52 7.57 6.08 2.76
N GLU A 53 6.41 5.85 2.18
CA GLU A 53 5.84 6.60 1.07
C GLU A 53 4.90 7.69 1.59
N ARG A 54 4.91 8.85 0.91
CA ARG A 54 4.10 10.03 1.27
C ARG A 54 3.43 10.64 0.04
N SER A 55 3.13 9.80 -0.94
CA SER A 55 2.44 10.20 -2.17
C SER A 55 0.95 10.39 -1.91
N GLY A 56 0.41 11.57 -2.21
CA GLY A 56 -1.03 11.84 -2.07
C GLY A 56 -1.49 12.25 -0.66
N CYS A 57 -0.55 12.62 0.22
CA CYS A 57 -0.84 13.69 1.18
C CYS A 57 -1.00 15.02 0.39
#